data_AF-A0A7T6VLZ2-F1
#
_entry.id   AF-A0A7T6VLZ2-F1
#
_cell.length_a   1.000
_cell.length_b   1.000
_cell.length_c   1.000
_cell.angle_alpha   90.00
_cell.angle_beta   90.00
_cell.angle_gamma   90.00
#
_symmetry.space_group_name_H-M   'P 1'
#
loop_
_entity.id
_entity.type
_entity.pdbx_description
1 polymer ?
#
loop_
_entity_poly.entity_id
_entity_poly.type
_entity_poly.pdbx_seq_one_letter_code
_entity_poly.pdbx_strand_id
1 'polypeptide(L)'
;MTARYGSILAWIAIIEIIAMVMCYGYASSMADPYAGVGVVGFGLRCMASISVLALAVGIGCLAADTSKPDQPPRSAFRVALPLHLLLCIPGLWFWLHA
;
A
#
# COMPACT_ATOMS: atom_id res chain seq x y z
N MET A 1 -11.95 -13.27 -12.67
CA MET A 1 -10.53 -12.97 -12.41
C MET A 1 -10.36 -11.76 -11.48
N THR A 2 -11.14 -10.70 -11.65
CA THR A 2 -11.04 -9.47 -10.86
C THR A 2 -11.31 -9.61 -9.35
N ALA A 3 -12.21 -10.49 -8.87
CA ALA A 3 -12.29 -10.77 -7.42
C ALA A 3 -10.97 -11.32 -6.83
N ARG A 4 -10.26 -12.16 -7.59
CA ARG A 4 -8.99 -12.74 -7.15
C ARG A 4 -7.93 -11.64 -7.06
N TYR A 5 -7.87 -10.74 -8.05
CA TYR A 5 -6.97 -9.59 -8.01
C TYR A 5 -7.30 -8.61 -6.87
N GLY A 6 -8.57 -8.28 -6.66
CA GLY A 6 -8.98 -7.42 -5.53
C GLY A 6 -8.62 -8.02 -4.17
N SER A 7 -8.80 -9.34 -3.99
CA SER A 7 -8.38 -10.05 -2.77
C SER A 7 -6.86 -10.07 -2.59
N ILE A 8 -6.11 -10.31 -3.66
CA ILE A 8 -4.64 -10.24 -3.64
C ILE A 8 -4.17 -8.83 -3.25
N LEU A 9 -4.75 -7.78 -3.83
CA LEU A 9 -4.42 -6.39 -3.49
C LEU A 9 -4.74 -6.08 -2.02
N ALA A 10 -5.86 -6.55 -1.49
CA ALA A 10 -6.17 -6.41 -0.06
C ALA A 10 -5.14 -7.12 0.83
N TRP A 11 -4.74 -8.35 0.47
CA TRP A 11 -3.71 -9.09 1.19
C TRP A 11 -2.33 -8.41 1.15
N ILE A 12 -1.94 -7.84 0.01
CA ILE A 12 -0.69 -7.08 -0.10
C ILE A 12 -0.68 -5.91 0.88
N ALA A 13 -1.78 -5.15 0.96
CA ALA A 13 -1.87 -4.03 1.89
C ALA A 13 -1.80 -4.47 3.36
N ILE A 14 -2.38 -5.63 3.71
CA ILE A 14 -2.22 -6.21 5.06
C ILE A 14 -0.75 -6.54 5.35
N ILE A 15 -0.05 -7.14 4.39
CA ILE A 15 1.38 -7.46 4.51
C ILE A 15 2.20 -6.19 4.67
N GLU A 16 1.90 -5.12 3.92
CA GLU A 16 2.56 -3.82 4.05
C GLU A 16 2.37 -3.20 5.44
N ILE A 17 1.15 -3.26 6.00
CA ILE A 17 0.86 -2.79 7.36
C ILE A 17 1.70 -3.56 8.38
N ILE A 18 1.71 -4.89 8.30
CA ILE A 18 2.49 -5.73 9.21
C ILE A 18 3.99 -5.41 9.08
N ALA A 19 4.48 -5.27 7.86
CA ALA A 19 5.87 -4.92 7.60
C ALA A 19 6.24 -3.55 8.20
N MET A 20 5.35 -2.56 8.11
CA MET A 20 5.57 -1.26 8.74
C MET A 20 5.55 -1.31 10.26
N VAL A 21 4.64 -2.09 10.85
CA VAL A 21 4.63 -2.29 12.32
C VAL A 21 5.94 -2.91 12.78
N MET A 22 6.46 -3.91 12.05
CA MET A 22 7.75 -4.51 12.35
C MET A 22 8.92 -3.54 12.16
N CYS A 23 8.92 -2.74 11.08
CA CYS A 23 9.93 -1.70 10.85
C CYS A 23 9.94 -0.66 11.98
N TYR A 24 8.76 -0.20 12.40
CA TYR A 24 8.63 0.73 13.51
C TYR A 24 9.12 0.12 14.83
N GLY A 25 8.72 -1.12 15.12
CA GLY A 25 9.19 -1.84 16.31
C GLY A 25 10.72 -1.93 16.35
N TYR A 26 11.33 -2.34 15.23
CA TYR A 26 12.79 -2.40 15.12
C TYR A 26 13.45 -1.04 15.29
N ALA A 27 12.97 -0.01 14.58
CA ALA A 27 13.47 1.35 14.69
C ALA A 27 13.38 1.91 16.11
N SER A 28 12.30 1.63 16.82
CA SER A 28 12.08 2.07 18.21
C SER A 28 13.05 1.43 19.22
N SER A 29 13.66 0.30 18.87
CA SER A 29 14.64 -0.39 19.70
C SER A 29 16.09 0.05 19.47
N MET A 30 16.33 0.93 18.49
CA MET A 30 17.67 1.39 18.16
C MET A 30 18.22 2.37 19.20
N ALA A 31 19.49 2.19 19.56
CA ALA A 31 20.18 3.10 20.48
C ALA A 31 20.43 4.49 19.87
N ASP A 32 20.69 4.55 18.55
CA ASP A 32 20.78 5.80 17.80
C ASP A 32 19.41 6.16 17.20
N PRO A 33 18.77 7.25 17.64
CA PRO A 33 17.47 7.66 17.12
C PRO A 33 17.51 8.06 15.63
N TYR A 34 18.64 8.56 15.12
CA TYR A 34 18.74 8.95 13.71
C TYR A 34 18.79 7.73 12.78
N ALA A 35 19.47 6.66 13.20
CA ALA A 35 19.40 5.37 12.51
C ALA A 35 17.96 4.82 12.48
N GLY A 36 17.23 4.94 13.61
CA GLY A 36 15.83 4.55 13.69
C GLY A 36 14.93 5.33 12.71
N VAL A 37 15.09 6.65 12.63
CA VAL A 37 14.39 7.50 11.65
C VAL A 37 14.73 7.08 10.21
N GLY A 38 15.99 6.76 9.92
CA GLY A 38 16.42 6.26 8.61
C GLY A 38 15.71 4.97 8.20
N VAL A 39 15.55 4.02 9.13
CA VAL A 39 14.83 2.76 8.89
C VAL A 39 13.35 2.99 8.63
N VAL A 40 12.69 3.82 9.44
CA VAL A 40 11.26 4.16 9.24
C VAL A 40 11.07 4.86 7.89
N GLY A 41 11.95 5.80 7.56
CA GLY A 41 11.94 6.51 6.29
C GLY A 41 12.11 5.59 5.08
N PHE A 42 13.04 4.63 5.16
CA PHE A 42 13.21 3.61 4.14
C PHE A 42 11.96 2.73 4.00
N GLY A 43 11.41 2.23 5.11
CA GLY A 43 10.18 1.44 5.12
C GLY A 43 9.00 2.16 4.47
N LEU A 44 8.82 3.44 4.79
CA LEU A 44 7.80 4.31 4.19
C LEU A 44 7.97 4.46 2.68
N ARG A 45 9.20 4.65 2.18
CA ARG A 45 9.49 4.75 0.73
C ARG A 45 9.20 3.45 -0.01
N CYS A 46 9.57 2.31 0.58
CA CYS A 46 9.26 0.99 0.03
C CYS A 46 7.74 0.76 -0.04
N MET A 47 7.03 1.04 1.05
CA MET A 47 5.57 0.94 1.13
C MET A 47 4.90 1.82 0.07
N ALA A 48 5.29 3.09 -0.06
CA ALA A 48 4.75 3.95 -1.10
C ALA A 48 4.96 3.37 -2.51
N SER A 49 6.14 2.84 -2.80
CA SER A 49 6.44 2.25 -4.11
C SER A 49 5.54 1.04 -4.43
N ILE A 50 5.35 0.15 -3.45
CA ILE A 50 4.49 -1.04 -3.59
C ILE A 50 3.02 -0.61 -3.73
N SER A 51 2.56 0.30 -2.87
CA SER A 51 1.19 0.82 -2.90
C SER A 51 0.86 1.56 -4.20
N VAL A 52 1.79 2.33 -4.79
CA VAL A 52 1.60 2.94 -6.12
C VAL A 52 1.40 1.88 -7.20
N LEU A 53 2.25 0.84 -7.20
CA LEU A 53 2.13 -0.25 -8.17
C LEU A 53 0.80 -1.00 -8.01
N ALA A 54 0.40 -1.26 -6.77
CA ALA A 54 -0.88 -1.90 -6.44
C ALA A 54 -2.07 -1.06 -6.90
N LEU A 55 -2.02 0.27 -6.76
CA LEU A 55 -3.03 1.19 -7.28
C LEU A 55 -3.09 1.16 -8.80
N ALA A 56 -1.95 1.20 -9.50
CA ALA A 56 -1.90 1.14 -10.95
C ALA A 56 -2.51 -0.18 -11.48
N VAL A 57 -2.18 -1.30 -10.86
CA VAL A 57 -2.79 -2.61 -11.17
C VAL A 57 -4.29 -2.62 -10.88
N GLY A 58 -4.70 -2.07 -9.74
CA GLY A 58 -6.10 -1.98 -9.35
C GLY A 58 -6.94 -1.15 -10.32
N ILE A 59 -6.44 0.01 -10.74
CA ILE A 59 -7.08 0.88 -11.73
C ILE A 59 -7.15 0.19 -13.08
N GLY A 60 -6.07 -0.46 -13.53
CA GLY A 60 -6.07 -1.23 -14.79
C GLY A 60 -7.09 -2.37 -14.78
N CYS A 61 -7.21 -3.09 -13.66
CA CYS A 61 -8.23 -4.13 -13.50
C CYS A 61 -9.65 -3.56 -13.54
N LEU A 62 -9.89 -2.41 -12.89
CA LEU A 62 -11.20 -1.75 -12.91
C LEU A 62 -11.54 -1.22 -14.31
N ALA A 63 -10.59 -0.60 -15.01
CA ALA A 63 -10.79 -0.13 -16.38
C ALA A 63 -11.13 -1.28 -17.33
N ALA A 64 -10.46 -2.43 -17.20
CA ALA A 64 -10.83 -3.63 -17.96
C ALA A 64 -12.26 -4.12 -17.65
N ASP A 65 -12.67 -4.07 -16.38
CA ASP A 65 -14.02 -4.48 -15.94
C ASP A 65 -15.11 -3.45 -16.29
N THR A 66 -14.81 -2.16 -16.51
CA THR A 66 -15.81 -1.15 -16.95
C THR A 66 -16.42 -1.46 -18.31
N SER A 67 -15.82 -2.37 -19.08
CA SER A 67 -16.39 -2.93 -20.31
C SER A 67 -17.61 -3.84 -20.05
N LYS A 68 -17.94 -4.12 -18.78
CA LYS A 68 -19.11 -4.91 -18.33
C LYS A 68 -19.92 -4.09 -17.30
N PRO A 69 -20.72 -3.11 -17.77
CA PRO A 69 -21.42 -2.15 -16.90
C PRO A 69 -22.43 -2.79 -15.93
N ASP A 70 -22.88 -4.02 -16.19
CA ASP A 70 -23.90 -4.71 -15.38
C ASP A 70 -23.33 -5.36 -14.10
N GLN A 71 -22.00 -5.35 -13.89
CA GLN A 71 -21.40 -5.86 -12.66
C GLN A 71 -20.92 -4.71 -11.77
N PRO A 72 -21.48 -4.56 -10.54
CA PRO A 72 -20.98 -3.55 -9.62
C PRO A 72 -19.50 -3.81 -9.29
N PRO A 73 -18.68 -2.76 -9.09
CA PRO A 73 -17.29 -2.91 -8.71
C PRO A 73 -17.22 -3.79 -7.45
N ARG A 74 -16.51 -4.92 -7.60
CA ARG A 74 -16.49 -5.99 -6.59
C ARG A 74 -16.01 -5.43 -5.26
N SER A 75 -16.67 -5.82 -4.17
CA SER A 75 -16.43 -5.36 -2.79
C SER A 75 -14.95 -5.36 -2.39
N ALA A 76 -14.15 -6.32 -2.87
CA ALA A 76 -12.72 -6.40 -2.60
C ALA A 76 -11.94 -5.15 -3.08
N PHE A 77 -12.27 -4.58 -4.25
CA PHE A 77 -11.62 -3.34 -4.71
C PHE A 77 -12.05 -2.11 -3.93
N ARG A 78 -13.28 -2.09 -3.41
CA ARG A 78 -13.76 -1.01 -2.53
C ARG A 78 -12.97 -0.91 -1.24
N VAL A 79 -12.34 -2.00 -0.80
CA VAL A 79 -11.48 -2.02 0.40
C VAL A 79 -10.01 -1.85 0.03
N ALA A 80 -9.54 -2.54 -1.01
CA ALA A 80 -8.13 -2.54 -1.37
C ALA A 80 -7.62 -1.16 -1.83
N LEU A 81 -8.36 -0.45 -2.70
CA LEU A 81 -7.89 0.84 -3.22
C LEU A 81 -7.73 1.90 -2.12
N PRO A 82 -8.72 2.13 -1.23
CA PRO A 82 -8.55 3.08 -0.13
C PRO A 82 -7.40 2.71 0.80
N LEU A 83 -7.18 1.42 1.04
CA LEU A 83 -6.09 0.95 1.89
C LEU A 83 -4.72 1.28 1.28
N HIS A 84 -4.54 0.99 -0.02
CA HIS A 84 -3.31 1.36 -0.73
C HIS A 84 -3.13 2.88 -0.85
N LEU A 85 -4.19 3.66 -1.02
CA LEU A 85 -4.11 5.13 -0.95
C LEU A 85 -3.62 5.61 0.42
N LEU A 86 -4.18 5.06 1.50
CA LEU A 86 -3.78 5.39 2.86
C LEU A 86 -2.31 5.06 3.14
N LEU A 87 -1.82 3.95 2.60
CA LEU A 87 -0.42 3.53 2.74
C LEU A 87 0.53 4.34 1.85
N CYS A 88 0.06 4.75 0.68
CA CYS A 88 0.84 5.50 -0.29
C CYS A 88 1.14 6.94 0.18
N ILE A 89 0.14 7.64 0.75
CA ILE A 89 0.24 9.06 1.09
C ILE A 89 1.39 9.38 2.06
N PRO A 90 1.55 8.69 3.21
CA PRO A 90 2.63 8.98 4.15
C PRO A 90 4.01 8.76 3.56
N GLY A 91 4.18 7.70 2.76
CA GLY A 91 5.46 7.40 2.14
C GLY A 91 5.82 8.36 1.00
N LEU A 92 4.84 8.80 0.20
CA LEU A 92 5.06 9.85 -0.80
C LEU A 92 5.37 11.19 -0.15
N TRP A 93 4.63 11.57 0.90
CA TRP A 93 4.91 12.79 1.66
C TRP A 93 6.35 12.79 2.19
N PHE A 94 6.75 11.69 2.82
CA PHE A 94 8.12 11.54 3.32
C PHE A 94 9.16 11.58 2.20
N TRP A 95 8.87 11.03 1.03
CA TRP A 95 9.81 11.10 -0.11
C TRP A 95 9.99 12.54 -0.62
N LEU A 96 8.92 13.35 -0.64
CA LEU A 96 8.96 14.71 -1.16
C LEU A 96 9.45 15.76 -0.14
N HIS A 97 9.38 15.46 1.15
CA HIS A 97 9.58 16.43 2.23
C HIS A 97 10.65 16.05 3.28
N ALA A 98 11.35 14.92 3.14
CA ALA A 98 12.43 14.50 4.04
C ALA A 98 13.79 14.45 3.32
#